data_AF-A0A3R7B5W8-F1
#
_entry.id   AF-A0A3R7B5W8-F1
#
_cell.length_a   1.000
_cell.length_b   1.000
_cell.length_c   1.000
_cell.angle_alpha   90.00
_cell.angle_beta   90.00
_cell.angle_gamma   90.00
#
_symmetry.space_group_name_H-M   'P 1'
#
loop_
_entity.id
_entity.type
_entity.pdbx_description
1 polymer ?
#
loop_
_entity_poly.entity_id
_entity_poly.type
_entity_poly.pdbx_seq_one_letter_code
_entity_poly.pdbx_strand_id
1 'polypeptide(L)'
;MKIIPLLDGYLRSLRLRYIVFLCPRCGMPRYAKEGQKTAKCFFCGFRIPLDPRKTRILFRVESSRAAREIVEKYKERNRRYRKGLR
;
A
#
# COMPACT_ATOMS: atom_id res chain seq x y z
N MET A 1 2.90 -45.22 -4.89
CA MET A 1 3.64 -44.12 -4.25
C MET A 1 4.29 -43.23 -5.31
N LYS A 2 3.64 -42.10 -5.65
CA LYS A 2 4.30 -40.90 -6.19
C LYS A 2 3.50 -39.73 -5.61
N ILE A 3 4.02 -39.16 -4.53
CA ILE A 3 3.48 -38.00 -3.84
C ILE A 3 3.54 -36.82 -4.82
N ILE A 4 2.39 -36.22 -5.08
CA ILE A 4 2.20 -35.05 -5.94
C ILE A 4 2.86 -33.84 -5.25
N PRO A 5 3.94 -33.20 -5.76
CA PRO A 5 4.49 -32.01 -5.13
C PRO A 5 3.92 -30.74 -5.79
N LEU A 6 2.60 -30.68 -6.04
CA LEU A 6 1.96 -29.58 -6.78
C LEU A 6 1.10 -28.64 -5.91
N LEU A 7 1.03 -28.85 -4.59
CA LEU A 7 0.10 -28.10 -3.73
C LEU A 7 0.75 -27.08 -2.77
N ASP A 8 2.07 -27.14 -2.53
CA ASP A 8 2.72 -26.19 -1.59
C ASP A 8 2.96 -24.79 -2.20
N GLY A 9 3.12 -24.72 -3.54
CA GLY A 9 3.38 -23.47 -4.26
C GLY A 9 2.14 -22.73 -4.79
N TYR A 10 1.03 -23.43 -5.03
CA TYR A 10 -0.16 -22.86 -5.68
C TYR A 10 -1.16 -22.24 -4.66
N LEU A 11 -1.13 -22.70 -3.40
CA LEU A 11 -2.05 -22.30 -2.33
C LEU A 11 -1.48 -21.28 -1.32
N ARG A 12 -0.19 -20.93 -1.42
CA ARG A 12 0.36 -19.76 -0.71
C ARG A 12 -0.02 -18.48 -1.45
N SER A 13 -1.11 -17.85 -1.02
CA SER A 13 -1.27 -16.38 -1.07
C SER A 13 -1.93 -15.74 -2.32
N LEU A 14 -2.96 -16.34 -2.91
CA LEU A 14 -3.94 -15.61 -3.76
C LEU A 14 -4.86 -14.65 -2.97
N ARG A 15 -4.50 -14.26 -1.75
CA ARG A 15 -5.15 -13.14 -1.08
C ARG A 15 -4.64 -11.86 -1.71
N LEU A 16 -5.50 -11.21 -2.49
CA LEU A 16 -5.28 -9.87 -3.04
C LEU A 16 -5.20 -8.86 -1.88
N ARG A 17 -4.04 -8.80 -1.24
CA ARG A 17 -3.74 -7.83 -0.21
C ARG A 17 -3.26 -6.54 -0.83
N TYR A 18 -3.50 -5.46 -0.13
CA TYR A 18 -3.13 -4.11 -0.49
C TYR A 18 -2.28 -3.53 0.62
N ILE A 19 -1.23 -2.84 0.22
CA ILE A 19 -0.39 -2.05 1.12
C ILE A 19 -0.80 -0.59 1.01
N VAL A 20 -0.96 0.07 2.15
CA VAL A 20 -1.11 1.52 2.25
C VAL A 20 0.22 2.08 2.74
N PHE A 21 0.72 3.12 2.08
CA PHE A 21 2.04 3.69 2.34
C PHE A 21 2.06 5.19 2.07
N LEU A 22 3.10 5.86 2.54
CA LEU A 22 3.34 7.27 2.25
C LEU A 22 4.38 7.40 1.13
N CYS A 23 4.19 8.39 0.25
CA CYS A 23 5.27 8.81 -0.63
C CYS A 23 6.46 9.30 0.21
N PRO A 24 7.66 8.73 0.08
CA PRO A 24 8.82 9.16 0.87
C PRO A 24 9.26 10.59 0.52
N ARG A 25 8.89 11.09 -0.66
CA ARG A 25 9.27 12.43 -1.12
C ARG A 25 8.32 13.54 -0.66
N CYS A 26 7.02 13.30 -0.66
CA CYS A 26 6.02 14.36 -0.39
C CYS A 26 5.02 14.01 0.73
N GLY A 27 5.12 12.82 1.33
CA GLY A 27 4.21 12.37 2.39
C GLY A 27 2.78 12.06 1.93
N MET A 28 2.46 12.13 0.64
CA MET A 28 1.11 11.84 0.14
C MET A 28 0.76 10.35 0.34
N PRO A 29 -0.36 10.01 1.02
CA PRO A 29 -0.79 8.63 1.21
C PRO A 29 -1.27 7.99 -0.09
N ARG A 30 -0.89 6.73 -0.30
CA ARG A 30 -1.19 5.92 -1.47
C ARG A 30 -1.40 4.46 -1.08
N TYR A 31 -2.02 3.70 -1.98
CA TYR A 31 -2.11 2.24 -1.84
C TYR A 31 -1.77 1.54 -3.15
N ALA A 32 -1.35 0.29 -3.05
CA ALA A 32 -1.04 -0.58 -4.18
C ALA A 32 -1.31 -2.05 -3.80
N LYS A 33 -1.42 -2.92 -4.81
CA LYS A 33 -1.47 -4.37 -4.57
C LYS A 33 -0.15 -4.82 -3.95
N GLU A 34 -0.23 -5.66 -2.93
CA GLU A 34 0.94 -6.28 -2.31
C GLU A 34 1.69 -7.13 -3.35
N GLY A 35 3.01 -7.00 -3.40
CA GLY A 35 3.85 -7.62 -4.43
C GLY A 35 4.16 -6.74 -5.66
N GLN A 36 3.49 -5.59 -5.84
CA GLN A 36 3.97 -4.61 -6.84
C GLN A 36 5.33 -4.05 -6.42
N LYS A 37 6.25 -3.89 -7.37
CA LYS A 37 7.61 -3.39 -7.11
C LYS A 37 7.66 -1.87 -6.97
N THR A 38 6.83 -1.15 -7.72
CA THR A 38 6.84 0.33 -7.75
C THR A 38 5.44 0.91 -7.93
N ALA A 39 5.20 2.11 -7.39
CA ALA A 39 4.01 2.90 -7.64
C ALA A 39 4.35 4.36 -7.99
N LYS A 40 3.56 5.00 -8.86
CA LYS A 40 3.72 6.44 -9.15
C LYS A 40 2.95 7.28 -8.12
N CYS A 41 3.62 8.27 -7.55
CA CYS A 41 2.97 9.33 -6.80
C CYS A 41 2.24 10.26 -7.77
N PHE A 42 0.91 10.35 -7.72
CA PHE A 42 0.15 11.28 -8.56
C PHE A 42 0.23 12.74 -8.08
N PHE A 43 0.88 13.01 -6.94
CA PHE A 43 1.07 14.37 -6.45
C PHE A 43 2.40 14.96 -6.92
N CYS A 44 3.53 14.31 -6.65
CA CYS A 44 4.86 14.82 -7.00
C CYS A 44 5.55 14.09 -8.17
N GLY A 45 4.87 13.14 -8.81
CA GLY A 45 5.41 12.36 -9.93
C GLY A 45 6.45 11.29 -9.57
N PHE A 46 6.94 11.27 -8.32
CA PHE A 46 7.98 10.33 -7.88
C PHE A 46 7.59 8.86 -8.05
N ARG A 47 8.52 8.03 -8.53
CA ARG A 47 8.36 6.57 -8.64
C ARG A 47 8.78 5.92 -7.32
N ILE A 48 7.80 5.54 -6.53
CA ILE A 48 7.97 5.00 -5.18
C ILE A 48 8.36 3.52 -5.28
N PRO A 49 9.53 3.10 -4.77
CA PRO A 49 9.85 1.68 -4.63
C PRO A 49 9.02 1.09 -3.49
N LEU A 50 8.22 0.07 -3.76
CA LEU A 50 7.37 -0.61 -2.76
C LEU A 50 8.14 -1.70 -2.01
N ASP A 51 9.40 -1.40 -1.69
CA ASP A 51 10.24 -2.21 -0.82
C ASP A 51 10.00 -1.74 0.63
N PRO A 52 9.61 -2.63 1.56
CA PRO A 52 9.41 -2.28 2.97
C PRO A 52 10.64 -1.64 3.63
N ARG A 53 11.85 -1.87 3.11
CA ARG A 53 13.10 -1.25 3.61
C ARG A 53 13.25 0.21 3.19
N LYS A 54 12.59 0.62 2.11
CA LYS A 54 12.73 1.96 1.49
C LYS A 54 11.48 2.81 1.63
N THR A 55 10.31 2.19 1.77
CA THR A 55 9.03 2.87 1.85
C THR A 55 8.28 2.43 3.09
N ARG A 56 7.88 3.40 3.90
CA ARG A 56 7.11 3.16 5.11
C ARG A 56 5.70 2.69 4.76
N ILE A 57 5.46 1.39 4.94
CA ILE A 57 4.13 0.79 4.87
C ILE A 57 3.39 1.10 6.18
N LEU A 58 2.20 1.67 6.06
CA LEU A 58 1.33 2.02 7.19
C LEU A 58 0.38 0.88 7.55
N PHE A 59 -0.25 0.27 6.54
CA PHE A 59 -1.26 -0.77 6.73
C PHE A 59 -1.14 -1.84 5.64
N ARG A 60 -1.54 -3.06 5.99
CA ARG A 60 -1.81 -4.15 5.04
C ARG A 60 -3.28 -4.54 5.20
N VAL A 61 -4.02 -4.59 4.11
CA VAL A 61 -5.46 -4.87 4.13
C VAL A 61 -5.84 -5.85 3.03
N GLU A 62 -6.88 -6.66 3.25
CA GLU A 62 -7.29 -7.69 2.29
C GLU A 62 -8.27 -7.17 1.22
N SER A 63 -8.56 -5.87 1.19
CA SER A 63 -9.53 -5.27 0.27
C SER A 63 -9.07 -3.91 -0.27
N SER A 64 -9.26 -3.69 -1.57
CA SER A 64 -8.99 -2.41 -2.24
C SER A 64 -9.87 -1.29 -1.68
N ARG A 65 -11.12 -1.61 -1.30
CA ARG A 65 -12.06 -0.67 -0.69
C ARG A 65 -11.52 -0.15 0.64
N ALA A 66 -11.09 -1.06 1.52
CA ALA A 66 -10.49 -0.69 2.79
C ALA A 66 -9.22 0.16 2.60
N ALA A 67 -8.36 -0.19 1.64
CA ALA A 67 -7.15 0.57 1.34
C ALA A 67 -7.46 2.01 0.89
N ARG A 68 -8.49 2.16 0.04
CA ARG A 68 -8.97 3.47 -0.41
C ARG A 68 -9.53 4.29 0.75
N GLU A 69 -10.41 3.72 1.55
CA GLU A 69 -11.03 4.40 2.70
C GLU A 69 -9.96 4.90 3.70
N ILE A 70 -8.93 4.11 3.98
CA ILE A 70 -7.80 4.52 4.83
C ILE A 70 -7.07 5.74 4.23
N VAL A 71 -6.77 5.71 2.92
CA VAL A 71 -6.10 6.83 2.24
C VAL A 71 -6.95 8.10 2.27
N GLU A 72 -8.25 7.99 2.06
CA GLU A 72 -9.19 9.13 2.14
C GLU A 72 -9.24 9.72 3.56
N LYS A 73 -9.42 8.89 4.59
CA LYS A 73 -9.38 9.32 6.00
C LYS A 73 -8.06 9.99 6.37
N TYR A 74 -6.93 9.48 5.86
CA TYR A 74 -5.61 10.09 6.11
C TYR A 74 -5.50 11.49 5.47
N LYS A 75 -6.01 11.66 4.25
CA LYS A 75 -6.05 12.97 3.57
C LYS A 75 -6.91 13.97 4.34
N GLU A 76 -8.09 13.55 4.82
CA GLU A 76 -8.98 14.40 5.61
C GLU A 76 -8.33 14.84 6.91
N ARG A 77 -7.73 13.90 7.65
CA ARG A 77 -7.01 14.20 8.90
C ARG A 77 -5.88 15.21 8.66
N ASN A 78 -5.07 15.02 7.62
CA ASN A 78 -3.99 15.94 7.29
C ASN A 78 -4.49 17.33 6.86
N ARG A 79 -5.62 17.42 6.14
CA ARG A 79 -6.24 18.71 5.81
C ARG A 79 -6.73 19.42 7.05
N ARG A 80 -7.39 18.71 7.98
CA ARG A 80 -7.85 19.28 9.25
C ARG A 80 -6.67 19.74 10.12
N TYR A 81 -5.63 18.92 10.24
CA TYR A 81 -4.41 19.29 10.97
C TYR A 81 -3.76 20.57 10.40
N ARG A 82 -3.63 20.67 9.07
CA ARG A 82 -3.11 21.89 8.42
C ARG A 82 -4.01 23.12 8.58
N LYS A 83 -5.33 22.95 8.71
CA LYS A 83 -6.27 24.05 8.94
C LYS A 83 -6.27 24.52 10.40
N GLY A 84 -6.08 23.62 11.37
CA GLY A 84 -6.00 23.97 12.79
C GLY A 84 -4.63 24.51 13.23
N LEU A 85 -3.62 24.48 12.35
CA LEU A 85 -2.31 25.11 12.56
C LEU A 85 -2.28 26.59 12.08
N ARG A 86 -3.39 27.10 11.56
CA ARG A 86 -3.55 28.48 11.11
C ARG A 86 -4.35 29.28 12.12
#